data_AF-A0A1V4WJF9-F1
#
_entry.id   AF-A0A1V4WJF9-F1
#
_cell.length_a   1.000
_cell.length_b   1.000
_cell.length_c   1.000
_cell.angle_alpha   90.00
_cell.angle_beta   90.00
_cell.angle_gamma   90.00
#
_symmetry.space_group_name_H-M   'P 1'
#
loop_
_entity.id
_entity.type
_entity.pdbx_description
1 polymer ?
#
loop_
_entity_poly.entity_id
_entity_poly.type
_entity_poly.pdbx_seq_one_letter_code
_entity_poly.pdbx_strand_id
1 'polypeptide(L)'
;MFERKAVIGFGVLAIHLFLIANFLPAFEQNQFQNLRKTNNCRKCDLSNAKLTTLDLSYADLTSANLSGADLSNGTLYGANLSKTNLTGTNLTGANLYDADLTGATVSKTIFTNANLYNAVWVNGKRCKIGSTGQCKQ
;
A
#
# COMPACT_ATOMS: atom_id res chain seq x y z
N MET A 1 0.47 -16.54 59.80
CA MET A 1 -0.93 -16.79 59.40
C MET A 1 -1.78 -15.67 59.99
N PHE A 2 -2.04 -14.62 59.21
CA PHE A 2 -2.95 -13.52 59.58
C PHE A 2 -3.56 -12.99 58.28
N GLU A 3 -4.89 -13.01 58.21
CA GLU A 3 -5.70 -12.42 57.14
C GLU A 3 -5.76 -10.89 57.27
N ARG A 4 -5.94 -10.17 56.15
CA ARG A 4 -7.16 -9.36 55.85
C ARG A 4 -6.98 -8.53 54.57
N LYS A 5 -8.11 -8.33 53.87
CA LYS A 5 -8.25 -7.69 52.56
C LYS A 5 -8.09 -6.16 52.60
N ALA A 6 -7.52 -5.62 51.52
CA ALA A 6 -7.71 -4.32 50.85
C ALA A 6 -7.88 -3.02 51.66
N VAL A 7 -6.92 -2.08 51.51
CA VAL A 7 -7.12 -0.61 51.53
C VAL A 7 -6.09 0.06 50.59
N ILE A 8 -6.56 1.05 49.83
CA ILE A 8 -5.83 1.93 48.88
C ILE A 8 -5.12 3.05 49.67
N GLY A 9 -3.87 3.40 49.34
CA GLY A 9 -3.15 4.53 49.94
C GLY A 9 -2.16 5.20 48.96
N PHE A 10 -2.32 6.51 48.76
CA PHE A 10 -1.59 7.39 47.85
C PHE A 10 -0.30 7.99 48.47
N GLY A 11 0.71 8.29 47.61
CA GLY A 11 1.88 9.16 47.89
C GLY A 11 3.14 8.40 48.32
N VAL A 12 4.33 8.55 47.71
CA VAL A 12 5.04 9.79 47.38
C VAL A 12 6.12 9.52 46.28
N LEU A 13 6.24 10.46 45.32
CA LEU A 13 7.33 10.70 44.34
C LEU A 13 7.55 9.73 43.14
N ALA A 14 6.81 9.98 42.05
CA ALA A 14 7.37 9.93 40.68
C ALA A 14 6.53 10.84 39.76
N ILE A 15 6.56 12.14 40.05
CA ILE A 15 6.00 13.17 39.16
C ILE A 15 7.14 13.57 38.21
N HIS A 16 7.09 13.11 36.94
CA HIS A 16 7.00 13.96 35.76
C HIS A 16 7.19 13.18 34.45
N LEU A 17 6.23 13.37 33.54
CA LEU A 17 6.33 13.21 32.09
C LEU A 17 6.56 11.78 31.56
N PHE A 18 5.48 11.03 31.36
CA PHE A 18 5.11 10.54 30.03
C PHE A 18 3.61 10.25 30.06
N LEU A 19 2.84 11.20 29.53
CA LEU A 19 1.42 11.06 29.28
C LEU A 19 1.21 9.85 28.37
N ILE A 20 0.51 8.83 28.87
CA ILE A 20 -0.37 7.92 28.11
C ILE A 20 0.04 7.69 26.64
N ALA A 21 1.21 7.10 26.39
CA ALA A 21 1.66 6.78 25.03
C ALA A 21 1.64 5.27 24.73
N ASN A 22 0.98 4.45 25.56
CA ASN A 22 1.02 2.98 25.43
C ASN A 22 -0.36 2.31 25.41
N PHE A 23 -1.39 3.00 24.93
CA PHE A 23 -2.63 2.32 24.56
C PHE A 23 -3.19 2.86 23.24
N LEU A 24 -2.38 2.71 22.19
CA LEU A 24 -2.94 2.46 20.87
C LEU A 24 -2.72 0.96 20.61
N PRO A 25 -3.78 0.15 20.43
CA PRO A 25 -3.58 -1.25 20.10
C PRO A 25 -2.77 -1.33 18.80
N ALA A 26 -1.73 -2.17 18.80
CA ALA A 26 -0.85 -2.45 17.67
C ALA A 26 -1.59 -3.26 16.57
N PHE A 27 -2.70 -2.73 16.04
CA PHE A 27 -3.62 -3.47 15.18
C PHE A 27 -3.89 -2.84 13.81
N GLU A 28 -3.37 -1.64 13.51
CA GLU A 28 -3.51 -1.03 12.17
C GLU A 28 -2.22 -1.01 11.31
N GLN A 29 -1.07 -1.43 11.85
CA GLN A 29 0.22 -1.30 11.13
C GLN A 29 0.68 -2.52 10.33
N ASN A 30 -0.04 -3.65 10.30
CA ASN A 30 0.60 -4.91 9.87
C ASN A 30 0.81 -5.02 8.33
N GLN A 31 -0.16 -4.63 7.49
CA GLN A 31 -0.05 -4.86 6.04
C GLN A 31 0.89 -3.89 5.33
N PHE A 32 0.82 -2.59 5.65
CA PHE A 32 1.73 -1.59 5.09
C PHE A 32 3.19 -1.84 5.47
N GLN A 33 3.44 -2.19 6.74
CA GLN A 33 4.81 -2.50 7.18
C GLN A 33 5.34 -3.79 6.57
N ASN A 34 4.46 -4.80 6.39
CA ASN A 34 4.85 -6.01 5.69
C ASN A 34 5.19 -5.73 4.21
N LEU A 35 4.37 -4.94 3.52
CA LEU A 35 4.63 -4.53 2.13
C LEU A 35 6.02 -3.87 2.01
N ARG A 36 6.34 -2.89 2.87
CA ARG A 36 7.63 -2.19 2.83
C ARG A 36 8.83 -3.09 3.12
N LYS A 37 8.64 -4.14 3.91
CA LYS A 37 9.74 -5.05 4.30
C LYS A 37 9.94 -6.17 3.29
N THR A 38 8.86 -6.66 2.69
CA THR A 38 8.87 -7.91 1.93
C THR A 38 8.58 -7.73 0.44
N ASN A 39 8.13 -6.53 0.03
CA ASN A 39 7.55 -6.30 -1.29
C ASN A 39 6.46 -7.34 -1.63
N ASN A 40 5.75 -7.85 -0.63
CA ASN A 40 4.69 -8.83 -0.80
C ASN A 40 3.43 -8.38 -0.06
N CYS A 41 2.35 -8.27 -0.81
CA CYS A 41 1.02 -8.03 -0.27
C CYS A 41 -0.07 -8.66 -1.14
N ARG A 42 0.08 -9.97 -1.42
CA ARG A 42 -0.93 -10.74 -2.15
C ARG A 42 -2.26 -10.70 -1.39
N LYS A 43 -3.35 -10.33 -2.08
CA LYS A 43 -4.71 -10.23 -1.50
C LYS A 43 -4.84 -9.30 -0.29
N CYS A 44 -3.88 -8.41 -0.07
CA CYS A 44 -3.98 -7.40 0.98
C CYS A 44 -5.10 -6.40 0.71
N ASP A 45 -5.55 -5.74 1.77
CA ASP A 45 -6.37 -4.54 1.68
C ASP A 45 -5.50 -3.32 1.93
N LEU A 46 -5.27 -2.58 0.85
CA LEU A 46 -4.55 -1.31 0.82
C LEU A 46 -5.47 -0.23 0.23
N SER A 47 -6.79 -0.41 0.33
CA SER A 47 -7.74 0.59 -0.16
C SER A 47 -7.56 1.92 0.57
N ASN A 48 -7.62 3.01 -0.19
CA ASN A 48 -7.38 4.38 0.28
C ASN A 48 -6.00 4.61 0.94
N ALA A 49 -5.05 3.68 0.81
CA ALA A 49 -3.73 3.82 1.39
C ALA A 49 -2.95 4.96 0.73
N LYS A 50 -2.16 5.69 1.53
CA LYS A 50 -1.19 6.68 1.03
C LYS A 50 0.14 5.99 0.78
N LEU A 51 0.41 5.67 -0.47
CA LEU A 51 1.60 4.96 -0.96
C LEU A 51 2.44 5.85 -1.91
N THR A 52 2.21 7.17 -1.86
CA THR A 52 2.88 8.17 -2.69
C THR A 52 4.38 8.03 -2.61
N THR A 53 5.08 8.11 -3.75
CA THR A 53 6.56 8.03 -3.87
C THR A 53 7.20 6.74 -3.37
N LEU A 54 6.41 5.74 -2.97
CA LEU A 54 6.95 4.50 -2.42
C LEU A 54 7.62 3.68 -3.53
N ASP A 55 8.76 3.08 -3.21
CA ASP A 55 9.39 2.07 -4.06
C ASP A 55 8.73 0.71 -3.79
N LEU A 56 8.01 0.24 -4.79
CA LEU A 56 7.33 -1.05 -4.88
C LEU A 56 7.86 -1.85 -6.08
N SER A 57 9.12 -1.61 -6.48
CA SER A 57 9.76 -2.36 -7.55
C SER A 57 9.70 -3.86 -7.25
N TYR A 58 9.24 -4.63 -8.24
CA TYR A 58 9.04 -6.07 -8.16
C TYR A 58 8.08 -6.54 -7.06
N ALA A 59 7.23 -5.65 -6.53
CA ALA A 59 6.28 -6.04 -5.50
C ALA A 59 5.24 -7.02 -6.03
N ASP A 60 4.94 -8.04 -5.24
CA ASP A 60 3.84 -8.96 -5.49
C ASP A 60 2.56 -8.44 -4.81
N LEU A 61 1.74 -7.75 -5.60
CA LEU A 61 0.45 -7.17 -5.23
C LEU A 61 -0.71 -7.96 -5.86
N THR A 62 -0.46 -9.21 -6.24
CA THR A 62 -1.45 -10.07 -6.92
C THR A 62 -2.76 -10.08 -6.14
N SER A 63 -3.85 -9.72 -6.81
CA SER A 63 -5.21 -9.69 -6.24
C SER A 63 -5.39 -8.77 -5.01
N ALA A 64 -4.47 -7.84 -4.76
CA ALA A 64 -4.64 -6.84 -3.71
C ALA A 64 -5.79 -5.87 -4.02
N ASN A 65 -6.37 -5.29 -2.98
CA ASN A 65 -7.30 -4.17 -3.10
C ASN A 65 -6.52 -2.86 -2.93
N LEU A 66 -6.36 -2.09 -4.01
CA LEU A 66 -5.74 -0.75 -4.02
C LEU A 66 -6.76 0.34 -4.38
N SER A 67 -8.06 0.04 -4.30
CA SER A 67 -9.10 1.00 -4.69
C SER A 67 -8.99 2.30 -3.89
N GLY A 68 -9.03 3.43 -4.59
CA GLY A 68 -8.85 4.77 -4.00
C GLY A 68 -7.46 5.06 -3.41
N ALA A 69 -6.49 4.15 -3.50
CA ALA A 69 -5.14 4.39 -3.01
C ALA A 69 -4.43 5.50 -3.80
N ASP A 70 -3.49 6.19 -3.15
CA ASP A 70 -2.61 7.16 -3.79
C ASP A 70 -1.21 6.57 -3.98
N LEU A 71 -0.88 6.23 -5.21
CA LEU A 71 0.41 5.72 -5.67
C LEU A 71 1.13 6.75 -6.57
N SER A 72 0.74 8.02 -6.49
CA SER A 72 1.35 9.05 -7.32
C SER A 72 2.86 9.13 -7.10
N ASN A 73 3.59 9.27 -8.22
CA ASN A 73 5.04 9.27 -8.30
C ASN A 73 5.73 8.03 -7.68
N GLY A 74 4.98 6.93 -7.44
CA GLY A 74 5.56 5.69 -6.94
C GLY A 74 6.33 4.92 -8.01
N THR A 75 7.27 4.07 -7.59
CA THR A 75 8.00 3.15 -8.47
C THR A 75 7.38 1.77 -8.37
N LEU A 76 6.73 1.30 -9.44
CA LEU A 76 6.14 -0.04 -9.56
C LEU A 76 6.83 -0.85 -10.68
N TYR A 77 8.11 -0.57 -10.92
CA TYR A 77 8.90 -1.23 -11.95
C TYR A 77 8.89 -2.75 -11.75
N GLY A 78 8.44 -3.50 -12.76
CA GLY A 78 8.34 -4.97 -12.70
C GLY A 78 7.36 -5.52 -11.65
N ALA A 79 6.49 -4.68 -11.06
CA ALA A 79 5.54 -5.13 -10.04
C ALA A 79 4.47 -6.07 -10.64
N ASN A 80 4.06 -7.07 -9.87
CA ASN A 80 2.94 -7.92 -10.22
C ASN A 80 1.64 -7.35 -9.63
N LEU A 81 0.85 -6.70 -10.48
CA LEU A 81 -0.47 -6.12 -10.19
C LEU A 81 -1.59 -6.97 -10.83
N SER A 82 -1.33 -8.25 -11.11
CA SER A 82 -2.31 -9.10 -11.75
C SER A 82 -3.54 -9.28 -10.86
N LYS A 83 -4.73 -9.13 -11.46
CA LYS A 83 -6.04 -9.23 -10.79
C LYS A 83 -6.27 -8.23 -9.65
N THR A 84 -5.44 -7.19 -9.54
CA THR A 84 -5.55 -6.16 -8.51
C THR A 84 -6.75 -5.25 -8.77
N ASN A 85 -7.41 -4.78 -7.72
CA ASN A 85 -8.43 -3.73 -7.83
C ASN A 85 -7.77 -2.35 -7.75
N LEU A 86 -7.65 -1.64 -8.88
CA LEU A 86 -7.10 -0.29 -8.98
C LEU A 86 -8.21 0.77 -9.16
N THR A 87 -9.46 0.45 -8.83
CA THR A 87 -10.59 1.35 -9.06
C THR A 87 -10.37 2.69 -8.34
N GLY A 88 -10.34 3.79 -9.10
CA GLY A 88 -10.11 5.14 -8.54
C GLY A 88 -8.71 5.39 -7.96
N THR A 89 -7.74 4.48 -8.15
CA THR A 89 -6.37 4.67 -7.70
C THR A 89 -5.69 5.82 -8.45
N ASN A 90 -4.90 6.63 -7.75
CA ASN A 90 -4.05 7.65 -8.37
C ASN A 90 -2.65 7.09 -8.68
N LEU A 91 -2.33 6.94 -9.96
CA LEU A 91 -1.01 6.54 -10.46
C LEU A 91 -0.32 7.68 -11.21
N THR A 92 -0.68 8.94 -10.94
CA THR A 92 -0.10 10.10 -11.62
C THR A 92 1.43 10.09 -11.48
N GLY A 93 2.14 10.12 -12.61
CA GLY A 93 3.60 10.10 -12.65
C GLY A 93 4.28 8.81 -12.18
N ALA A 94 3.51 7.76 -11.87
CA ALA A 94 4.08 6.49 -11.41
C ALA A 94 4.87 5.77 -12.51
N ASN A 95 5.92 5.06 -12.12
CA ASN A 95 6.68 4.22 -13.05
C ASN A 95 6.19 2.77 -13.01
N LEU A 96 5.41 2.35 -14.01
CA LEU A 96 4.92 0.97 -14.17
C LEU A 96 5.66 0.22 -15.29
N TYR A 97 6.88 0.63 -15.64
CA TYR A 97 7.66 -0.08 -16.65
C TYR A 97 7.77 -1.56 -16.30
N ASP A 98 7.47 -2.44 -17.26
CA ASP A 98 7.50 -3.92 -17.12
C ASP A 98 6.55 -4.50 -16.04
N ALA A 99 5.62 -3.71 -15.51
CA ALA A 99 4.62 -4.20 -14.56
C ALA A 99 3.58 -5.10 -15.24
N ASP A 100 3.03 -6.07 -14.51
CA ASP A 100 1.94 -6.93 -14.99
C ASP A 100 0.60 -6.49 -14.40
N LEU A 101 -0.29 -5.93 -15.23
CA LEU A 101 -1.65 -5.54 -14.86
C LEU A 101 -2.71 -6.54 -15.38
N THR A 102 -2.34 -7.75 -15.77
CA THR A 102 -3.26 -8.74 -16.37
C THR A 102 -4.48 -8.96 -15.48
N GLY A 103 -5.68 -8.71 -16.01
CA GLY A 103 -6.94 -8.85 -15.29
C GLY A 103 -7.18 -7.85 -14.15
N ALA A 104 -6.35 -6.82 -14.00
CA ALA A 104 -6.59 -5.75 -13.04
C ALA A 104 -7.83 -4.93 -13.41
N THR A 105 -8.57 -4.45 -12.41
CA THR A 105 -9.70 -3.53 -12.62
C THR A 105 -9.19 -2.09 -12.55
N VAL A 106 -9.25 -1.36 -13.67
CA VAL A 106 -8.68 0.01 -13.80
C VAL A 106 -9.74 1.10 -13.99
N SER A 107 -10.98 0.84 -13.58
CA SER A 107 -12.08 1.80 -13.71
C SER A 107 -11.78 3.07 -12.90
N LYS A 108 -11.84 4.24 -13.54
CA LYS A 108 -11.53 5.55 -12.91
C LYS A 108 -10.10 5.69 -12.37
N THR A 109 -9.19 4.77 -12.68
CA THR A 109 -7.77 4.90 -12.33
C THR A 109 -7.15 6.08 -13.07
N ILE A 110 -6.37 6.89 -12.38
CA ILE A 110 -5.70 8.05 -12.96
C ILE A 110 -4.28 7.64 -13.35
N PHE A 111 -4.01 7.58 -14.65
CA PHE A 111 -2.69 7.24 -15.17
C PHE A 111 -1.89 8.44 -15.67
N THR A 112 -2.35 9.68 -15.50
CA THR A 112 -1.69 10.89 -16.05
C THR A 112 -0.17 10.86 -15.86
N ASN A 113 0.60 10.95 -16.95
CA ASN A 113 2.07 10.88 -16.94
C ASN A 113 2.70 9.58 -16.41
N ALA A 114 1.93 8.54 -16.08
CA ALA A 114 2.45 7.25 -15.68
C ALA A 114 3.19 6.59 -16.84
N ASN A 115 4.38 6.03 -16.58
CA ASN A 115 5.13 5.26 -17.56
C ASN A 115 4.61 3.83 -17.60
N LEU A 116 3.97 3.44 -18.71
CA LEU A 116 3.41 2.11 -18.94
C LEU A 116 4.23 1.33 -19.98
N TYR A 117 5.38 1.84 -20.43
CA TYR A 117 6.16 1.14 -21.45
C TYR A 117 6.55 -0.28 -20.98
N ASN A 118 6.36 -1.27 -21.86
CA ASN A 118 6.65 -2.68 -21.62
C ASN A 118 5.75 -3.37 -20.55
N ALA A 119 4.84 -2.64 -19.90
CA ALA A 119 3.85 -3.24 -19.01
C ALA A 119 2.93 -4.21 -19.78
N VAL A 120 2.48 -5.27 -19.12
CA VAL A 120 1.40 -6.13 -19.63
C VAL A 120 0.07 -5.53 -19.19
N TRP A 121 -0.75 -5.11 -20.15
CA TRP A 121 -2.01 -4.42 -19.86
C TRP A 121 -3.11 -5.37 -19.36
N VAL A 122 -4.24 -4.80 -18.94
CA VAL A 122 -5.35 -5.56 -18.35
C VAL A 122 -5.91 -6.68 -19.25
N ASN A 123 -5.74 -6.56 -20.57
CA ASN A 123 -6.15 -7.56 -21.56
C ASN A 123 -5.02 -8.52 -21.97
N GLY A 124 -3.88 -8.52 -21.26
CA GLY A 124 -2.73 -9.38 -21.54
C GLY A 124 -1.82 -8.91 -22.67
N LYS A 125 -2.12 -7.79 -23.35
CA LYS A 125 -1.24 -7.24 -24.39
C LYS A 125 -0.21 -6.30 -23.80
N ARG A 126 1.01 -6.36 -24.32
CA ARG A 126 2.12 -5.51 -23.90
C ARG A 126 1.99 -4.09 -24.47
N CYS A 127 2.23 -3.09 -23.64
CA CYS A 127 2.24 -1.68 -24.03
C CYS A 127 3.53 -1.32 -24.78
N LYS A 128 3.38 -0.64 -25.93
CA LYS A 128 4.47 -0.22 -26.82
C LYS A 128 5.25 0.98 -26.27
N ILE A 129 6.39 1.26 -26.90
CA ILE A 129 7.21 2.44 -26.61
C ILE A 129 6.38 3.73 -26.63
N GLY A 130 6.65 4.63 -25.67
CA GLY A 130 5.93 5.89 -25.50
C GLY A 130 4.51 5.74 -24.93
N SER A 131 4.19 4.61 -24.29
CA SER A 131 2.98 4.44 -23.49
C SER A 131 3.10 5.24 -22.19
N THR A 132 2.70 6.51 -22.26
CA THR A 132 2.66 7.43 -21.12
C THR A 132 1.21 7.88 -20.94
N GLY A 133 0.68 7.77 -19.72
CA GLY A 133 -0.72 8.12 -19.46
C GLY A 133 -1.75 7.09 -19.92
N GLN A 134 -1.41 6.30 -20.93
CA GLN A 134 -2.27 5.31 -21.55
C GLN A 134 -1.41 4.22 -22.21
N CYS A 135 -1.89 2.99 -22.17
CA CYS A 135 -1.25 1.87 -22.85
C CYS A 135 -1.53 1.93 -24.36
N LYS A 136 -0.47 2.08 -25.17
CA LYS A 136 -0.54 1.96 -26.63
C LYS A 136 -0.31 0.49 -27.01
N GLN A 137 -1.28 -0.15 -27.66
CA GLN A 137 -1.23 -1.57 -28.03
C GLN A 137 -0.92 -1.81 -29.50
#